data_AF-R5KQX0-F1
#
_entry.id   AF-R5KQX0-F1
#
_cell.length_a   1.000
_cell.length_b   1.000
_cell.length_c   1.000
_cell.angle_alpha   90.00
_cell.angle_beta   90.00
_cell.angle_gamma   90.00
#
_symmetry.space_group_name_H-M   'P 1'
#
loop_
_entity.id
_entity.type
_entity.pdbx_description
1 polymer ?
#
loop_
_entity_poly.entity_id
_entity_poly.type
_entity_poly.pdbx_seq_one_letter_code
_entity_poly.pdbx_strand_id
1 'polypeptide(L)'
;MKIYRKIKIKNNEAKSRIINILGLPFLRVDIKKNSDGSKNKNFSFPFLVKEKKDKEHSYNNRVFYLKVNRNDNYTFTNLQHWIDIIEAMNGKFYIICDNEKLKENILNRVCFASPKINFIKSCKNKKLQNIVKNIATGFWKNATFAHLTTFQHAKKHGIINFWNIDADDTAFCIDPVKCVEALSYVEHYACMNNVNLFSLDMWRSSTHGRHWSFGITFVRGNDRVFDVIEKHCSRKWKDKYGEYVVHYNLDWYLNYLKENKYLSVETFYIENCMFFHCGDTYNVIGSHASFWHEGKIYYPVMSEVYGDKNLGVLDISPDCIKFDIGLQKEYCQNYALKNLTFLSRMPEQLRKLHNISNELCINQ
;
A
#
# COMPACT_ATOMS: atom_id res chain seq x y z
N MET A 1 -14.68 -9.38 26.52
CA MET A 1 -15.20 -9.38 25.13
C MET A 1 -16.46 -8.52 25.11
N LYS A 2 -16.58 -7.49 24.25
CA LYS A 2 -17.80 -6.66 24.21
C LYS A 2 -18.95 -7.47 23.59
N ILE A 3 -20.05 -7.64 24.34
CA ILE A 3 -21.23 -8.40 23.92
C ILE A 3 -21.93 -7.72 22.74
N TYR A 4 -21.89 -6.39 22.68
CA TYR A 4 -22.53 -5.58 21.66
C TYR A 4 -21.57 -4.47 21.18
N ARG A 5 -21.53 -4.22 19.88
CA ARG A 5 -20.75 -3.13 19.27
C ARG A 5 -21.43 -2.62 18.01
N LYS A 6 -21.39 -1.30 17.81
CA LYS A 6 -21.91 -0.65 16.59
C LYS A 6 -20.75 -0.03 15.83
N ILE A 7 -20.48 -0.55 14.64
CA ILE A 7 -19.45 -0.06 13.72
C ILE A 7 -20.13 0.85 12.70
N LYS A 8 -19.55 2.03 12.44
CA LYS A 8 -20.00 2.91 11.36
C LYS A 8 -19.07 2.68 10.18
N ILE A 9 -19.63 2.60 8.99
CA ILE A 9 -18.87 2.55 7.74
C ILE A 9 -19.17 3.85 7.00
N LYS A 10 -18.12 4.58 6.65
CA LYS A 10 -18.20 5.76 5.81
C LYS A 10 -18.14 5.29 4.34
N ASN A 11 -19.15 5.65 3.55
CA ASN A 11 -19.15 5.37 2.12
C ASN A 11 -19.71 6.56 1.33
N ASN A 12 -19.42 6.61 0.03
CA ASN A 12 -19.71 7.76 -0.84
C ASN A 12 -21.23 8.03 -0.98
N GLU A 13 -22.07 6.99 -0.95
CA GLU A 13 -23.51 7.10 -1.25
C GLU A 13 -24.44 6.98 -0.03
N ALA A 14 -23.93 6.50 1.10
CA ALA A 14 -24.74 6.05 2.23
C ALA A 14 -23.96 6.09 3.56
N LYS A 15 -24.70 6.07 4.67
CA LYS A 15 -24.13 5.76 5.98
C LYS A 15 -24.50 4.34 6.35
N SER A 16 -23.51 3.46 6.33
CA SER A 16 -23.70 2.07 6.72
C SER A 16 -23.34 1.87 8.19
N ARG A 17 -24.10 1.02 8.88
CA ARG A 17 -23.89 0.66 10.28
C ARG A 17 -23.94 -0.84 10.41
N ILE A 18 -22.92 -1.44 11.02
CA ILE A 18 -22.92 -2.86 11.36
C ILE A 18 -23.06 -2.99 12.88
N ILE A 19 -24.01 -3.80 13.30
CA ILE A 19 -24.20 -4.21 14.69
C ILE A 19 -23.56 -5.58 14.84
N ASN A 20 -22.52 -5.64 15.68
CA ASN A 20 -21.87 -6.88 16.05
C ASN A 20 -22.40 -7.34 17.41
N ILE A 21 -22.74 -8.62 17.50
CA ILE A 21 -23.07 -9.31 18.75
C ILE A 21 -22.05 -10.43 18.94
N LEU A 22 -21.38 -10.48 20.10
CA LEU A 22 -20.31 -11.43 20.40
C LEU A 22 -19.18 -11.47 19.34
N GLY A 23 -18.90 -10.32 18.71
CA GLY A 23 -17.88 -10.19 17.66
C GLY A 23 -18.34 -10.58 16.25
N LEU A 24 -19.56 -11.09 16.09
CA LEU A 24 -20.13 -11.49 14.80
C LEU A 24 -21.04 -10.39 14.24
N PRO A 25 -20.97 -10.06 12.93
CA PRO A 25 -21.84 -9.05 12.32
C PRO A 25 -23.27 -9.59 12.21
N PHE A 26 -24.15 -9.12 13.11
CA PHE A 26 -25.52 -9.60 13.23
C PHE A 26 -26.47 -8.86 12.30
N LEU A 27 -26.42 -7.52 12.30
CA LEU A 27 -27.30 -6.67 11.50
C LEU A 27 -26.51 -5.58 10.81
N ARG A 28 -26.77 -5.36 9.54
CA ARG A 28 -26.27 -4.22 8.78
C ARG A 28 -27.43 -3.32 8.37
N VAL A 29 -27.26 -2.02 8.58
CA VAL A 29 -28.22 -0.97 8.25
C VAL A 29 -27.55 0.02 7.31
N ASP A 30 -28.00 0.08 6.06
CA ASP A 30 -27.53 1.03 5.06
C ASP A 30 -28.53 2.18 4.97
N ILE A 31 -28.08 3.41 5.23
CA ILE A 31 -28.92 4.60 5.21
C ILE A 31 -28.54 5.43 3.98
N LYS A 32 -29.37 5.37 2.93
CA LYS A 32 -29.25 6.22 1.74
C LYS A 32 -30.10 7.48 1.92
N LYS A 33 -29.56 8.63 1.54
CA LYS A 33 -30.31 9.90 1.51
C LYS A 33 -30.79 10.11 0.08
N ASN A 34 -32.09 10.26 -0.10
CA ASN A 34 -32.69 10.54 -1.40
C ASN A 34 -32.50 12.02 -1.76
N SER A 35 -32.69 12.36 -3.04
CA SER A 35 -32.59 13.73 -3.56
C SER A 35 -33.56 14.71 -2.89
N ASP A 36 -34.73 14.22 -2.44
CA ASP A 36 -35.74 14.97 -1.69
C ASP A 36 -35.41 15.18 -0.19
N GLY A 37 -34.28 14.65 0.28
CA GLY A 37 -33.84 14.71 1.68
C GLY A 37 -34.39 13.60 2.58
N SER A 38 -35.30 12.75 2.09
CA SER A 38 -35.79 11.56 2.80
C SER A 38 -34.68 10.51 2.96
N LYS A 39 -34.82 9.61 3.94
CA LYS A 39 -33.81 8.59 4.25
C LYS A 39 -34.38 7.20 4.08
N ASN A 40 -33.88 6.47 3.09
CA ASN A 40 -34.16 5.05 2.92
C ASN A 40 -33.19 4.22 3.77
N LYS A 41 -33.75 3.26 4.53
CA LYS A 41 -32.99 2.34 5.40
C LYS A 41 -33.14 0.93 4.88
N ASN A 42 -32.04 0.34 4.42
CA ASN A 42 -32.01 -1.06 4.04
C ASN A 42 -31.37 -1.88 5.16
N PHE A 43 -32.04 -2.96 5.55
CA PHE A 43 -31.57 -3.88 6.58
C PHE A 43 -31.10 -5.17 5.92
N SER A 44 -29.93 -5.65 6.30
CA SER A 44 -29.41 -6.94 5.85
C SER A 44 -28.78 -7.69 7.03
N PHE A 45 -28.88 -9.00 7.01
CA PHE A 45 -28.27 -9.88 8.02
C PHE A 45 -27.03 -10.52 7.40
N PRO A 46 -25.81 -10.06 7.71
CA PRO A 46 -24.59 -10.50 7.03
C PRO A 46 -24.34 -12.01 7.12
N PHE A 47 -24.84 -12.66 8.19
CA PHE A 47 -24.76 -14.10 8.38
C PHE A 47 -25.66 -14.93 7.45
N LEU A 48 -26.72 -14.33 6.88
CA LEU A 48 -27.70 -15.02 6.03
C LEU A 48 -27.48 -14.77 4.54
N VAL A 49 -26.62 -13.80 4.19
CA VAL A 49 -26.22 -13.58 2.80
C VAL A 49 -25.17 -14.63 2.46
N LYS A 50 -25.60 -15.78 1.91
CA LYS A 50 -24.70 -16.61 1.11
C LYS A 50 -24.13 -15.67 0.05
N GLU A 51 -22.82 -15.44 0.08
CA GLU A 51 -22.13 -14.83 -1.06
C GLU A 51 -22.53 -15.64 -2.28
N LYS A 52 -23.38 -15.07 -3.14
CA LYS A 52 -23.40 -15.53 -4.52
C LYS A 52 -21.96 -15.38 -4.96
N LYS A 53 -21.32 -16.49 -5.30
CA LYS A 53 -20.07 -16.47 -6.06
C LYS A 53 -20.42 -15.68 -7.31
N ASP A 54 -20.14 -14.38 -7.30
CA ASP A 54 -20.31 -13.54 -8.48
C ASP A 54 -19.36 -14.13 -9.51
N LYS A 55 -19.93 -14.95 -10.40
CA LYS A 55 -19.31 -15.43 -11.64
C LYS A 55 -19.26 -14.24 -12.60
N GLU A 56 -18.68 -13.12 -12.18
CA GLU A 56 -18.21 -12.10 -13.09
C GLU A 56 -16.75 -12.41 -13.39
N HIS A 57 -16.56 -13.28 -14.37
CA HIS A 57 -15.36 -13.30 -15.20
C HIS A 57 -15.31 -11.98 -16.01
N SER A 58 -15.07 -10.87 -15.31
CA SER A 58 -14.52 -9.67 -15.92
C SER A 58 -13.05 -9.95 -16.19
N TYR A 59 -12.68 -9.92 -17.47
CA TYR A 59 -11.32 -10.11 -17.98
C TYR A 59 -10.32 -9.00 -17.55
N ASN A 60 -10.71 -8.14 -16.60
CA ASN A 60 -9.93 -6.96 -16.17
C ASN A 60 -9.85 -6.80 -14.63
N ASN A 61 -9.94 -7.90 -13.86
CA ASN A 61 -9.92 -7.83 -12.39
C ASN A 61 -8.49 -7.62 -11.85
N ARG A 62 -8.00 -6.38 -11.87
CA ARG A 62 -6.82 -6.00 -11.09
C ARG A 62 -7.09 -6.21 -9.61
N VAL A 63 -6.16 -6.85 -8.90
CA VAL A 63 -6.29 -7.16 -7.47
C VAL A 63 -5.21 -6.44 -6.67
N PHE A 64 -5.59 -5.86 -5.55
CA PHE A 64 -4.72 -5.15 -4.62
C PHE A 64 -4.81 -5.76 -3.22
N TYR A 65 -3.67 -6.04 -2.63
CA TYR A 65 -3.56 -6.38 -1.22
C TYR A 65 -2.96 -5.19 -0.48
N LEU A 66 -3.77 -4.59 0.39
CA LEU A 66 -3.41 -3.42 1.20
C LEU A 66 -3.03 -3.89 2.60
N LYS A 67 -1.74 -3.93 2.91
CA LYS A 67 -1.25 -4.29 4.25
C LYS A 67 -1.29 -3.07 5.14
N VAL A 68 -1.82 -3.24 6.35
CA VAL A 68 -1.92 -2.17 7.35
C VAL A 68 -1.66 -2.72 8.76
N ASN A 69 -0.75 -2.07 9.49
CA ASN A 69 -0.38 -2.44 10.85
C ASN A 69 -0.26 -1.25 11.82
N ARG A 70 -0.11 -0.01 11.32
CA ARG A 70 -0.07 1.24 12.09
C ARG A 70 -1.47 1.82 12.31
N ASN A 71 -1.63 2.58 13.39
CA ASN A 71 -2.90 3.23 13.75
C ASN A 71 -2.72 4.74 13.95
N ASP A 72 -1.86 5.33 13.12
CA ASP A 72 -1.54 6.75 13.14
C ASP A 72 -2.47 7.54 12.21
N ASN A 73 -2.44 8.88 12.27
CA ASN A 73 -3.31 9.70 11.43
C ASN A 73 -2.97 9.59 9.94
N TYR A 74 -1.68 9.53 9.59
CA TYR A 74 -1.24 9.38 8.20
C TYR A 74 -1.71 8.06 7.59
N THR A 75 -1.85 6.98 8.38
CA THR A 75 -2.34 5.69 7.91
C THR A 75 -3.67 5.79 7.18
N PHE A 76 -4.62 6.58 7.71
CA PHE A 76 -5.94 6.70 7.09
C PHE A 76 -5.92 7.57 5.84
N THR A 77 -5.02 8.56 5.77
CA THR A 77 -4.82 9.38 4.57
C THR A 77 -4.18 8.54 3.46
N ASN A 78 -3.11 7.81 3.78
CA ASN A 78 -2.42 6.92 2.84
C ASN A 78 -3.37 5.83 2.32
N LEU A 79 -4.10 5.17 3.23
CA LEU A 79 -5.06 4.14 2.85
C LEU A 79 -6.22 4.71 2.03
N GLN A 80 -6.74 5.89 2.35
CA GLN A 80 -7.75 6.55 1.52
C GLN A 80 -7.24 6.76 0.09
N HIS A 81 -6.03 7.30 -0.04
CA HIS A 81 -5.44 7.55 -1.35
C HIS A 81 -5.29 6.26 -2.18
N TRP A 82 -4.85 5.16 -1.56
CA TRP A 82 -4.80 3.85 -2.22
C TRP A 82 -6.18 3.33 -2.62
N ILE A 83 -7.20 3.50 -1.79
CA ILE A 83 -8.57 3.12 -2.14
C ILE A 83 -9.07 3.91 -3.34
N ASP A 84 -8.80 5.23 -3.39
CA ASP A 84 -9.20 6.09 -4.50
C ASP A 84 -8.50 5.68 -5.82
N ILE A 85 -7.21 5.31 -5.75
CA ILE A 85 -6.47 4.77 -6.90
C ILE A 85 -7.12 3.47 -7.38
N ILE A 86 -7.42 2.55 -6.47
CA ILE A 86 -7.98 1.25 -6.83
C ILE A 86 -9.37 1.40 -7.45
N GLU A 87 -10.19 2.30 -6.92
CA GLU A 87 -11.48 2.66 -7.50
C GLU A 87 -11.31 3.20 -8.92
N ALA A 88 -10.39 4.15 -9.14
CA ALA A 88 -10.08 4.67 -10.46
C ALA A 88 -9.54 3.59 -11.43
N MET A 89 -8.90 2.54 -10.92
CA MET A 89 -8.44 1.39 -11.69
C MET A 89 -9.53 0.33 -11.95
N ASN A 90 -10.75 0.51 -11.43
CA ASN A 90 -11.79 -0.51 -11.36
C ASN A 90 -11.27 -1.83 -10.73
N GLY A 91 -10.40 -1.72 -9.74
CA GLY A 91 -9.73 -2.83 -9.08
C GLY A 91 -10.51 -3.41 -7.90
N LYS A 92 -10.19 -4.66 -7.55
CA LYS A 92 -10.64 -5.32 -6.32
C LYS A 92 -9.55 -5.21 -5.27
N PHE A 93 -9.93 -5.08 -4.01
CA PHE A 93 -8.95 -5.04 -2.91
C PHE A 93 -9.28 -5.94 -1.73
N TYR A 94 -8.23 -6.31 -1.03
CA TYR A 94 -8.25 -6.99 0.27
C TYR A 94 -7.37 -6.23 1.24
N ILE A 95 -7.89 -5.94 2.43
CA ILE A 95 -7.11 -5.28 3.49
C ILE A 95 -6.55 -6.35 4.43
N ILE A 96 -5.22 -6.49 4.48
CA ILE A 96 -4.53 -7.37 5.42
C ILE A 96 -4.35 -6.61 6.72
N CYS A 97 -5.08 -7.02 7.76
CA CYS A 97 -5.00 -6.42 9.07
C CYS A 97 -5.27 -7.45 10.16
N ASP A 98 -4.33 -7.57 11.11
CA ASP A 98 -4.48 -8.46 12.26
C ASP A 98 -5.12 -7.77 13.47
N ASN A 99 -5.10 -6.43 13.50
CA ASN A 99 -5.55 -5.63 14.65
C ASN A 99 -7.03 -5.21 14.52
N GLU A 100 -7.90 -5.76 15.37
CA GLU A 100 -9.36 -5.49 15.34
C GLU A 100 -9.74 -4.04 15.70
N LYS A 101 -8.91 -3.32 16.45
CA LYS A 101 -9.14 -1.89 16.74
C LYS A 101 -8.82 -1.05 15.50
N LEU A 102 -7.70 -1.38 14.82
CA LEU A 102 -7.33 -0.73 13.57
C LEU A 102 -8.39 -0.95 12.48
N LYS A 103 -8.92 -2.17 12.33
CA LYS A 103 -10.04 -2.44 11.39
C LYS A 103 -11.24 -1.54 11.63
N GLU A 104 -11.65 -1.37 12.89
CA GLU A 104 -12.76 -0.46 13.21
C GLU A 104 -12.42 0.98 12.85
N ASN A 105 -11.21 1.45 13.19
CA ASN A 105 -10.78 2.80 12.86
C ASN A 105 -10.75 3.03 11.34
N ILE A 106 -10.30 2.04 10.56
CA ILE A 106 -10.32 2.09 9.10
C ILE A 106 -11.76 2.26 8.60
N LEU A 107 -12.68 1.40 9.05
CA LEU A 107 -14.09 1.47 8.64
C LEU A 107 -14.74 2.81 9.00
N ASN A 108 -14.36 3.42 10.13
CA ASN A 108 -14.90 4.69 10.59
C ASN A 108 -14.30 5.91 9.87
N ARG A 109 -13.04 5.83 9.41
CA ARG A 109 -12.27 7.00 8.93
C ARG A 109 -12.07 7.02 7.41
N VAL A 110 -11.87 5.87 6.80
CA VAL A 110 -11.72 5.72 5.34
C VAL A 110 -13.11 5.68 4.71
N CYS A 111 -13.26 6.41 3.62
CA CYS A 111 -14.45 6.48 2.79
C CYS A 111 -14.32 5.49 1.64
N PHE A 112 -15.23 4.54 1.55
CA PHE A 112 -15.22 3.52 0.51
C PHE A 112 -16.34 3.77 -0.50
N ALA A 113 -16.13 3.45 -1.77
CA ALA A 113 -17.21 3.43 -2.76
C ALA A 113 -18.28 2.39 -2.40
N SER A 114 -17.82 1.19 -2.02
CA SER A 114 -18.67 0.07 -1.67
C SER A 114 -18.58 -0.26 -0.18
N PRO A 115 -19.69 -0.60 0.48
CA PRO A 115 -19.69 -1.06 1.86
C PRO A 115 -19.26 -2.53 2.01
N LYS A 116 -18.96 -3.26 0.92
CA LYS A 116 -18.41 -4.63 0.97
C LYS A 116 -16.88 -4.56 1.10
N ILE A 117 -16.38 -4.52 2.34
CA ILE A 117 -14.94 -4.42 2.64
C ILE A 117 -14.39 -5.77 3.08
N ASN A 118 -13.39 -6.28 2.35
CA ASN A 118 -12.78 -7.57 2.63
C ASN A 118 -11.52 -7.43 3.48
N PHE A 119 -11.64 -7.73 4.77
CA PHE A 119 -10.48 -7.87 5.64
C PHE A 119 -10.01 -9.32 5.68
N ILE A 120 -8.71 -9.53 5.53
CA ILE A 120 -8.05 -10.82 5.72
C ILE A 120 -7.01 -10.72 6.83
N LYS A 121 -6.84 -11.80 7.60
CA LYS A 121 -5.80 -11.90 8.63
C LYS A 121 -4.55 -12.53 8.02
N SER A 122 -3.38 -12.18 8.56
CA SER A 122 -2.13 -12.83 8.21
C SER A 122 -2.24 -14.34 8.47
N CYS A 123 -2.00 -15.14 7.45
CA CYS A 123 -2.07 -16.58 7.56
C CYS A 123 -0.85 -17.12 8.30
N LYS A 124 -1.08 -17.94 9.33
CA LYS A 124 -0.05 -18.54 10.18
C LYS A 124 -0.17 -20.06 10.24
N ASN A 125 -0.54 -20.70 9.13
CA ASN A 125 -0.58 -22.17 9.05
C ASN A 125 0.82 -22.80 9.14
N LYS A 126 0.90 -24.12 9.37
CA LYS A 126 2.18 -24.85 9.50
C LYS A 126 3.13 -24.64 8.31
N LYS A 127 2.58 -24.56 7.08
CA LYS A 127 3.35 -24.35 5.85
C LYS A 127 4.07 -23.00 5.86
N LEU A 128 3.33 -21.92 6.07
CA LEU A 128 3.91 -20.57 6.16
C LEU A 128 4.83 -20.42 7.37
N GLN A 129 4.48 -20.99 8.54
CA GLN A 129 5.37 -20.98 9.69
C GLN A 129 6.73 -21.61 9.38
N ASN A 130 6.74 -22.71 8.61
CA ASN A 130 7.97 -23.37 8.17
C ASN A 130 8.78 -22.49 7.20
N ILE A 131 8.13 -21.68 6.37
CA ILE A 131 8.82 -20.72 5.49
C ILE A 131 9.40 -19.57 6.31
N VAL A 132 8.57 -18.90 7.11
CA VAL A 132 8.95 -17.71 7.89
C VAL A 132 10.10 -17.99 8.85
N LYS A 133 10.14 -19.17 9.51
CA LYS A 133 11.26 -19.52 10.40
C LYS A 133 12.63 -19.60 9.71
N ASN A 134 12.65 -19.76 8.39
CA ASN A 134 13.87 -19.89 7.60
C ASN A 134 14.27 -18.56 6.97
N ILE A 135 13.30 -17.74 6.58
CA ILE A 135 13.55 -16.51 5.81
C ILE A 135 13.39 -15.21 6.60
N ALA A 136 12.93 -15.25 7.84
CA ALA A 136 12.77 -14.05 8.66
C ALA A 136 13.13 -14.26 10.14
N THR A 137 13.62 -13.21 10.79
CA THR A 137 13.95 -13.18 12.21
C THR A 137 13.34 -11.96 12.92
N GLY A 138 13.31 -12.00 14.25
CA GLY A 138 12.85 -10.87 15.07
C GLY A 138 11.46 -10.35 14.73
N PHE A 139 11.33 -9.02 14.70
CA PHE A 139 10.08 -8.31 14.42
C PHE A 139 9.62 -8.46 12.95
N TRP A 140 10.52 -8.80 12.02
CA TRP A 140 10.20 -8.99 10.60
C TRP A 140 9.36 -10.23 10.32
N LYS A 141 9.21 -11.16 11.28
CA LYS A 141 8.35 -12.33 11.10
C LYS A 141 6.90 -11.96 10.79
N ASN A 142 6.35 -10.95 11.47
CA ASN A 142 4.96 -10.54 11.25
C ASN A 142 4.77 -9.88 9.88
N ALA A 143 5.68 -9.00 9.48
CA ALA A 143 5.69 -8.44 8.12
C ALA A 143 5.77 -9.56 7.06
N THR A 144 6.67 -10.52 7.26
CA THR A 144 6.82 -11.68 6.37
C THR A 144 5.53 -12.49 6.26
N PHE A 145 4.82 -12.74 7.37
CA PHE A 145 3.51 -13.39 7.31
C PHE A 145 2.50 -12.57 6.49
N ALA A 146 2.44 -11.25 6.67
CA ALA A 146 1.54 -10.40 5.91
C ALA A 146 1.83 -10.48 4.39
N HIS A 147 3.10 -10.38 3.98
CA HIS A 147 3.48 -10.54 2.57
C HIS A 147 3.12 -11.93 2.05
N LEU A 148 3.54 -13.01 2.70
CA LEU A 148 3.25 -14.37 2.23
C LEU A 148 1.76 -14.71 2.22
N THR A 149 0.95 -14.03 3.02
CA THR A 149 -0.51 -14.15 2.99
C THR A 149 -1.09 -13.71 1.64
N THR A 150 -0.53 -12.66 1.02
CA THR A 150 -0.96 -12.22 -0.31
C THR A 150 -0.78 -13.32 -1.35
N PHE A 151 0.41 -13.94 -1.41
CA PHE A 151 0.73 -15.02 -2.32
C PHE A 151 -0.15 -16.25 -2.09
N GLN A 152 -0.33 -16.65 -0.81
CA GLN A 152 -1.17 -17.80 -0.48
C GLN A 152 -2.65 -17.55 -0.81
N HIS A 153 -3.18 -16.36 -0.48
CA HIS A 153 -4.56 -16.01 -0.80
C HIS A 153 -4.75 -15.96 -2.32
N ALA A 154 -3.84 -15.30 -3.05
CA ALA A 154 -3.88 -15.22 -4.49
C ALA A 154 -3.90 -16.62 -5.14
N LYS A 155 -3.01 -17.52 -4.71
CA LYS A 155 -2.94 -18.91 -5.20
C LYS A 155 -4.24 -19.67 -4.93
N LYS A 156 -4.79 -19.57 -3.72
CA LYS A 156 -6.06 -20.22 -3.35
C LYS A 156 -7.24 -19.75 -4.21
N HIS A 157 -7.21 -18.50 -4.67
CA HIS A 157 -8.28 -17.86 -5.41
C HIS A 157 -8.02 -17.74 -6.92
N GLY A 158 -6.95 -18.36 -7.45
CA GLY A 158 -6.60 -18.31 -8.87
C GLY A 158 -6.22 -16.91 -9.37
N ILE A 159 -5.73 -16.05 -8.50
CA ILE A 159 -5.28 -14.69 -8.84
C ILE A 159 -3.83 -14.77 -9.29
N ILE A 160 -3.60 -14.53 -10.58
CA ILE A 160 -2.29 -14.69 -11.22
C ILE A 160 -1.42 -13.45 -11.00
N ASN A 161 -2.01 -12.26 -11.12
CA ASN A 161 -1.33 -10.97 -11.01
C ASN A 161 -2.00 -10.11 -9.93
N PHE A 162 -1.22 -9.38 -9.14
CA PHE A 162 -1.75 -8.48 -8.12
C PHE A 162 -0.72 -7.44 -7.65
N TRP A 163 -1.21 -6.39 -7.01
CA TRP A 163 -0.41 -5.42 -6.27
C TRP A 163 -0.33 -5.77 -4.79
N ASN A 164 0.86 -5.67 -4.22
CA ASN A 164 1.16 -5.92 -2.81
C ASN A 164 1.68 -4.62 -2.17
N ILE A 165 0.82 -3.92 -1.45
CA ILE A 165 1.03 -2.51 -1.05
C ILE A 165 1.08 -2.38 0.47
N ASP A 166 2.14 -1.78 1.00
CA ASP A 166 2.22 -1.31 2.39
C ASP A 166 1.44 0.01 2.50
N ALA A 167 0.13 -0.12 2.72
CA ALA A 167 -0.85 0.94 2.47
C ALA A 167 -1.01 1.92 3.63
N ASP A 168 -0.43 1.61 4.79
CA ASP A 168 -0.48 2.46 5.97
C ASP A 168 0.68 3.44 6.07
N ASP A 169 1.83 3.16 5.45
CA ASP A 169 2.99 4.04 5.47
C ASP A 169 3.51 4.47 4.09
N THR A 170 2.92 4.03 2.98
CA THR A 170 3.35 4.51 1.65
C THR A 170 2.28 5.36 0.96
N ALA A 171 2.68 6.44 0.30
CA ALA A 171 1.81 7.24 -0.54
C ALA A 171 2.57 7.92 -1.69
N PHE A 172 2.03 7.82 -2.90
CA PHE A 172 2.41 8.73 -3.98
C PHE A 172 1.79 10.10 -3.74
N CYS A 173 2.54 11.16 -4.03
CA CYS A 173 2.04 12.53 -3.98
C CYS A 173 1.47 12.94 -5.34
N ILE A 174 0.61 12.13 -5.94
CA ILE A 174 -0.06 12.40 -7.22
C ILE A 174 -1.55 12.08 -7.11
N ASP A 175 -2.37 12.61 -8.00
CA ASP A 175 -3.80 12.29 -8.00
C ASP A 175 -4.04 10.81 -8.39
N PRO A 176 -5.18 10.23 -7.97
CA PRO A 176 -5.51 8.85 -8.27
C PRO A 176 -5.47 8.47 -9.76
N VAL A 177 -5.90 9.36 -10.67
CA VAL A 177 -5.99 9.07 -12.11
C VAL A 177 -4.59 9.00 -12.73
N LYS A 178 -3.67 9.89 -12.34
CA LYS A 178 -2.26 9.80 -12.78
C LYS A 178 -1.52 8.63 -12.14
N CYS A 179 -1.85 8.27 -10.91
CA CYS A 179 -1.40 7.01 -10.32
C CYS A 179 -1.82 5.81 -11.18
N VAL A 180 -3.08 5.75 -11.65
CA VAL A 180 -3.57 4.67 -12.54
C VAL A 180 -2.73 4.55 -13.81
N GLU A 181 -2.41 5.68 -14.43
CA GLU A 181 -1.57 5.74 -15.64
C GLU A 181 -0.19 5.12 -15.37
N ALA A 182 0.51 5.57 -14.31
CA ALA A 182 1.81 5.03 -13.94
C ALA A 182 1.77 3.54 -13.63
N LEU A 183 0.84 3.10 -12.77
CA LEU A 183 0.73 1.70 -12.37
C LEU A 183 0.37 0.80 -13.56
N SER A 184 -0.45 1.28 -14.49
CA SER A 184 -0.77 0.54 -15.72
C SER A 184 0.45 0.31 -16.61
N TYR A 185 1.35 1.30 -16.73
CA TYR A 185 2.61 1.11 -17.45
C TYR A 185 3.53 0.10 -16.77
N VAL A 186 3.61 0.12 -15.43
CA VAL A 186 4.38 -0.86 -14.66
C VAL A 186 3.84 -2.27 -14.87
N GLU A 187 2.52 -2.47 -14.79
CA GLU A 187 1.86 -3.76 -15.06
C GLU A 187 2.18 -4.26 -16.48
N HIS A 188 2.02 -3.37 -17.47
CA HIS A 188 2.24 -3.70 -18.88
C HIS A 188 3.69 -4.11 -19.13
N TYR A 189 4.65 -3.32 -18.62
CA TYR A 189 6.06 -3.62 -18.75
C TYR A 189 6.42 -4.96 -18.10
N ALA A 190 5.93 -5.22 -16.88
CA ALA A 190 6.21 -6.49 -16.20
C ALA A 190 5.66 -7.70 -16.97
N CYS A 191 4.48 -7.55 -17.59
CA CYS A 191 3.90 -8.59 -18.43
C CYS A 191 4.74 -8.84 -19.69
N MET A 192 5.10 -7.77 -20.41
CA MET A 192 5.87 -7.87 -21.65
C MET A 192 7.29 -8.39 -21.44
N ASN A 193 7.92 -8.02 -20.33
CA ASN A 193 9.32 -8.35 -20.04
C ASN A 193 9.48 -9.53 -19.06
N ASN A 194 8.39 -10.24 -18.75
CA ASN A 194 8.40 -11.38 -17.86
C ASN A 194 8.96 -11.12 -16.44
N VAL A 195 8.80 -9.91 -15.91
CA VAL A 195 9.22 -9.52 -14.54
C VAL A 195 8.26 -10.11 -13.50
N ASN A 196 8.75 -10.97 -12.61
CA ASN A 196 7.90 -11.66 -11.62
C ASN A 196 7.52 -10.76 -10.46
N LEU A 197 8.46 -9.95 -10.00
CA LEU A 197 8.27 -9.02 -8.89
C LEU A 197 8.86 -7.67 -9.29
N PHE A 198 8.02 -6.65 -9.31
CA PHE A 198 8.41 -5.32 -9.75
C PHE A 198 8.05 -4.31 -8.68
N SER A 199 9.05 -3.78 -7.98
CA SER A 199 8.82 -2.91 -6.81
C SER A 199 9.27 -1.48 -7.06
N LEU A 200 8.59 -0.52 -6.46
CA LEU A 200 9.04 0.87 -6.44
C LEU A 200 10.43 0.96 -5.77
N ASP A 201 11.27 1.87 -6.26
CA ASP A 201 12.58 2.19 -5.72
C ASP A 201 12.53 2.90 -4.35
N MET A 202 12.00 2.22 -3.35
CA MET A 202 11.96 2.76 -1.99
C MET A 202 13.33 2.68 -1.29
N TRP A 203 14.15 1.69 -1.65
CA TRP A 203 15.44 1.40 -1.01
C TRP A 203 16.57 1.04 -1.98
N ARG A 204 16.30 0.78 -3.27
CA ARG A 204 17.31 0.22 -4.18
C ARG A 204 18.43 1.22 -4.42
N SER A 205 18.09 2.46 -4.74
CA SER A 205 19.06 3.53 -4.98
C SER A 205 19.74 3.99 -3.69
N SER A 206 19.01 4.13 -2.58
CA SER A 206 19.58 4.55 -1.29
C SER A 206 20.54 3.55 -0.67
N THR A 207 20.45 2.28 -1.08
CA THR A 207 21.40 1.24 -0.70
C THR A 207 22.41 0.93 -1.80
N HIS A 208 22.57 1.81 -2.79
CA HIS A 208 23.52 1.67 -3.91
C HIS A 208 23.36 0.33 -4.66
N GLY A 209 22.12 -0.07 -4.94
CA GLY A 209 21.80 -1.29 -5.67
C GLY A 209 21.96 -2.57 -4.85
N ARG A 210 22.02 -2.50 -3.51
CA ARG A 210 22.20 -3.69 -2.65
C ARG A 210 20.89 -4.28 -2.16
N HIS A 211 19.87 -3.44 -1.94
CA HIS A 211 18.62 -3.86 -1.31
C HIS A 211 17.40 -3.60 -2.20
N TRP A 212 16.80 -4.67 -2.71
CA TRP A 212 15.39 -4.64 -3.15
C TRP A 212 14.48 -4.83 -1.94
N SER A 213 13.33 -4.14 -1.93
CA SER A 213 12.34 -4.24 -0.84
C SER A 213 10.92 -4.37 -1.38
N PHE A 214 10.06 -5.00 -0.58
CA PHE A 214 8.63 -4.77 -0.68
C PHE A 214 8.27 -3.32 -0.29
N GLY A 215 7.08 -2.90 -0.70
CA GLY A 215 6.53 -1.58 -0.42
C GLY A 215 5.31 -1.40 -1.31
N ILE A 216 5.56 -1.01 -2.55
CA ILE A 216 4.59 -0.95 -3.64
C ILE A 216 5.08 -1.91 -4.72
N THR A 217 4.56 -3.13 -4.72
CA THR A 217 5.10 -4.20 -5.56
C THR A 217 4.01 -4.81 -6.43
N PHE A 218 4.23 -4.82 -7.74
CA PHE A 218 3.45 -5.64 -8.67
C PHE A 218 4.01 -7.06 -8.71
N VAL A 219 3.11 -8.04 -8.60
CA VAL A 219 3.42 -9.46 -8.66
C VAL A 219 2.81 -10.03 -9.93
N ARG A 220 3.64 -10.65 -10.77
CA ARG A 220 3.22 -11.38 -11.97
C ARG A 220 3.46 -12.87 -11.82
N GLY A 221 2.46 -13.68 -12.18
CA GLY A 221 2.60 -15.13 -12.20
C GLY A 221 2.80 -15.71 -10.80
N ASN A 222 1.91 -15.33 -9.87
CA ASN A 222 1.97 -15.66 -8.46
C ASN A 222 2.31 -17.12 -8.16
N ASP A 223 1.71 -18.07 -8.89
CA ASP A 223 1.92 -19.50 -8.64
C ASP A 223 3.41 -19.86 -8.75
N ARG A 224 4.09 -19.35 -9.78
CA ARG A 224 5.53 -19.54 -9.96
C ARG A 224 6.31 -18.87 -8.83
N VAL A 225 5.94 -17.66 -8.41
CA VAL A 225 6.67 -16.93 -7.36
C VAL A 225 6.59 -17.68 -6.03
N PHE A 226 5.39 -18.07 -5.63
CA PHE A 226 5.18 -18.76 -4.37
C PHE A 226 5.86 -20.13 -4.36
N ASP A 227 5.80 -20.89 -5.46
CA ASP A 227 6.45 -22.19 -5.56
C ASP A 227 7.98 -22.09 -5.51
N VAL A 228 8.56 -21.02 -6.08
CA VAL A 228 10.01 -20.77 -5.97
C VAL A 228 10.41 -20.42 -4.54
N ILE A 229 9.63 -19.59 -3.85
CA ILE A 229 9.85 -19.28 -2.42
C ILE A 229 9.83 -20.58 -1.60
N GLU A 230 8.88 -21.48 -1.85
CA GLU A 230 8.79 -22.75 -1.14
C GLU A 230 9.95 -23.69 -1.44
N LYS A 231 10.30 -23.82 -2.72
CA LYS A 231 11.37 -24.71 -3.20
C LYS A 231 12.74 -24.31 -2.66
N HIS A 232 13.03 -23.01 -2.59
CA HIS A 232 14.34 -22.49 -2.19
C HIS A 232 14.37 -22.01 -0.73
N CYS A 233 13.38 -22.39 0.07
CA CYS A 233 13.27 -22.01 1.46
C CYS A 233 14.37 -22.70 2.30
N SER A 234 15.40 -21.94 2.65
CA SER A 234 16.51 -22.42 3.49
C SER A 234 17.03 -21.30 4.39
N ARG A 235 18.03 -21.61 5.24
CA ARG A 235 18.76 -20.60 6.01
C ARG A 235 20.08 -20.19 5.36
N LYS A 236 20.57 -20.93 4.35
CA LYS A 236 21.89 -20.73 3.73
C LYS A 236 22.07 -19.36 3.08
N TRP A 237 20.99 -18.75 2.62
CA TRP A 237 21.03 -17.41 2.01
C TRP A 237 21.51 -16.33 3.00
N LYS A 238 21.38 -16.55 4.32
CA LYS A 238 21.73 -15.59 5.36
C LYS A 238 23.22 -15.30 5.41
N ASP A 239 24.04 -16.32 5.13
CA ASP A 239 25.49 -16.24 5.18
C ASP A 239 26.02 -15.17 4.21
N LYS A 240 25.29 -14.90 3.11
CA LYS A 240 25.64 -13.88 2.11
C LYS A 240 25.46 -12.44 2.60
N TYR A 241 24.56 -12.19 3.56
CA TYR A 241 24.20 -10.82 3.97
C TYR A 241 24.54 -10.51 5.43
N GLY A 242 25.37 -11.35 6.08
CA GLY A 242 25.72 -11.20 7.49
C GLY A 242 26.34 -9.85 7.85
N GLU A 243 27.06 -9.22 6.92
CA GLU A 243 27.67 -7.89 7.10
C GLU A 243 26.63 -6.75 7.16
N TYR A 244 25.51 -6.88 6.45
CA TYR A 244 24.54 -5.80 6.27
C TYR A 244 23.33 -5.88 7.19
N VAL A 245 23.11 -7.04 7.83
CA VAL A 245 21.77 -7.39 8.35
C VAL A 245 21.81 -7.82 9.81
N VAL A 246 21.29 -6.95 10.69
CA VAL A 246 21.03 -7.29 12.10
C VAL A 246 19.82 -8.22 12.22
N HIS A 247 18.81 -8.06 11.37
CA HIS A 247 17.64 -8.91 11.32
C HIS A 247 17.23 -9.26 9.88
N TYR A 248 17.21 -10.56 9.60
CA TYR A 248 16.83 -11.11 8.31
C TYR A 248 15.33 -10.90 8.07
N ASN A 249 14.99 -10.39 6.89
CA ASN A 249 13.62 -10.16 6.44
C ASN A 249 13.39 -10.78 5.05
N LEU A 250 12.13 -10.73 4.60
CA LEU A 250 11.73 -11.26 3.31
C LEU A 250 12.42 -10.55 2.13
N ASP A 251 12.69 -9.26 2.26
CA ASP A 251 13.34 -8.44 1.22
C ASP A 251 14.72 -8.98 0.85
N TRP A 252 15.57 -9.24 1.86
CA TRP A 252 16.89 -9.84 1.64
C TRP A 252 16.81 -11.26 1.07
N TYR A 253 15.82 -12.03 1.48
CA TYR A 253 15.59 -13.34 0.87
C TYR A 253 15.24 -13.22 -0.62
N LEU A 254 14.50 -12.18 -1.02
CA LEU A 254 14.17 -11.94 -2.43
C LEU A 254 15.36 -11.41 -3.24
N ASN A 255 16.23 -10.60 -2.63
CA ASN A 255 17.53 -10.27 -3.24
C ASN A 255 18.32 -11.55 -3.56
N TYR A 256 18.33 -12.53 -2.63
CA TYR A 256 18.99 -13.81 -2.89
C TYR A 256 18.36 -14.55 -4.07
N LEU A 257 17.03 -14.58 -4.16
CA LEU A 257 16.35 -15.20 -5.31
C LEU A 257 16.64 -14.48 -6.64
N LYS A 258 16.73 -13.14 -6.63
CA LYS A 258 17.12 -12.30 -7.78
C LYS A 258 18.52 -12.67 -8.26
N GLU A 259 19.50 -12.61 -7.35
CA GLU A 259 20.92 -12.80 -7.68
C GLU A 259 21.23 -14.22 -8.17
N ASN A 260 20.48 -15.21 -7.69
CA ASN A 260 20.58 -16.60 -8.15
C ASN A 260 19.69 -16.90 -9.38
N LYS A 261 19.04 -15.88 -9.95
CA LYS A 261 18.18 -15.99 -11.14
C LYS A 261 17.02 -16.98 -10.99
N TYR A 262 16.56 -17.23 -9.76
CA TYR A 262 15.38 -18.07 -9.51
C TYR A 262 14.08 -17.33 -9.87
N LEU A 263 14.08 -16.01 -9.72
CA LEU A 263 12.99 -15.11 -10.11
C LEU A 263 13.55 -13.90 -10.86
N SER A 264 12.79 -13.40 -11.83
CA SER A 264 13.03 -12.06 -12.39
C SER A 264 12.44 -11.03 -11.43
N VAL A 265 13.31 -10.28 -10.77
CA VAL A 265 12.94 -9.29 -9.75
C VAL A 265 13.57 -7.97 -10.14
N GLU A 266 12.74 -6.98 -10.39
CA GLU A 266 13.17 -5.66 -10.85
C GLU A 266 12.66 -4.55 -9.94
N THR A 267 13.25 -3.38 -10.12
CA THR A 267 12.86 -2.15 -9.44
C THR A 267 12.45 -1.10 -10.46
N PHE A 268 11.41 -0.33 -10.19
CA PHE A 268 11.00 0.81 -11.01
C PHE A 268 10.98 2.11 -10.22
N TYR A 269 11.00 3.21 -10.95
CA TYR A 269 10.64 4.52 -10.43
C TYR A 269 9.83 5.30 -11.46
N ILE A 270 9.15 6.35 -11.01
CA ILE A 270 8.36 7.24 -11.87
C ILE A 270 9.08 8.59 -11.89
N GLU A 271 9.47 9.05 -13.08
CA GLU A 271 10.13 10.34 -13.30
C GLU A 271 9.22 11.49 -12.82
N ASN A 272 9.82 12.48 -12.15
CA ASN A 272 9.13 13.62 -11.55
C ASN A 272 8.05 13.23 -10.52
N CYS A 273 8.15 12.05 -9.90
CA CYS A 273 7.23 11.62 -8.86
C CYS A 273 7.78 11.93 -7.47
N MET A 274 6.93 12.48 -6.59
CA MET A 274 7.22 12.62 -5.17
C MET A 274 6.50 11.54 -4.37
N PHE A 275 7.17 11.00 -3.36
CA PHE A 275 6.71 9.86 -2.58
C PHE A 275 6.97 10.07 -1.10
N PHE A 276 6.04 9.56 -0.28
CA PHE A 276 6.16 9.54 1.16
C PHE A 276 6.21 8.11 1.69
N HIS A 277 7.26 7.82 2.46
CA HIS A 277 7.33 6.69 3.36
C HIS A 277 7.19 7.22 4.81
N CYS A 278 6.04 7.03 5.42
CA CYS A 278 5.67 7.63 6.70
C CYS A 278 5.97 6.71 7.89
N GLY A 279 6.83 7.14 8.79
CA GLY A 279 7.09 6.41 10.02
C GLY A 279 7.56 7.31 11.13
N ASP A 280 8.64 6.91 11.78
CA ASP A 280 9.29 7.71 12.81
C ASP A 280 10.01 8.89 12.15
N THR A 281 9.57 10.11 12.45
CA THR A 281 10.12 11.34 11.88
C THR A 281 11.60 11.58 12.23
N TYR A 282 12.13 10.93 13.27
CA TYR A 282 13.55 10.98 13.61
C TYR A 282 14.39 9.96 12.82
N ASN A 283 13.76 8.95 12.24
CA ASN A 283 14.41 7.98 11.34
C ASN A 283 14.28 8.45 9.89
N VAL A 284 15.03 9.49 9.54
CA VAL A 284 14.97 10.11 8.19
C VAL A 284 15.40 9.19 7.04
N ILE A 285 16.00 8.04 7.34
CA ILE A 285 16.31 7.00 6.35
C ILE A 285 15.07 6.10 6.16
N GLY A 286 14.47 5.61 7.25
CA GLY A 286 13.30 4.72 7.23
C GLY A 286 11.93 5.40 7.20
N SER A 287 11.90 6.73 7.20
CA SER A 287 10.70 7.56 7.07
C SER A 287 11.10 8.85 6.38
N HIS A 288 10.72 9.00 5.12
CA HIS A 288 11.21 10.08 4.28
C HIS A 288 10.18 10.58 3.28
N ALA A 289 10.39 11.82 2.87
CA ALA A 289 9.94 12.30 1.58
C ALA A 289 11.05 12.05 0.56
N SER A 290 10.68 11.59 -0.63
CA SER A 290 11.60 11.45 -1.75
C SER A 290 11.01 12.01 -3.04
N PHE A 291 11.88 12.35 -3.99
CA PHE A 291 11.51 12.83 -5.31
C PHE A 291 12.49 12.29 -6.35
N TRP A 292 12.00 11.58 -7.37
CA TRP A 292 12.84 11.12 -8.49
C TRP A 292 12.84 12.14 -9.62
N HIS A 293 14.01 12.57 -10.06
CA HIS A 293 14.17 13.56 -11.11
C HIS A 293 15.57 13.50 -11.73
N GLU A 294 15.65 13.53 -13.06
CA GLU A 294 16.89 13.62 -13.84
C GLU A 294 17.95 12.59 -13.43
N GLY A 295 17.53 11.34 -13.22
CA GLY A 295 18.43 10.24 -12.84
C GLY A 295 18.88 10.28 -11.37
N LYS A 296 18.28 11.12 -10.53
CA LYS A 296 18.57 11.24 -9.11
C LYS A 296 17.32 11.03 -8.25
N ILE A 297 17.53 10.55 -7.03
CA ILE A 297 16.53 10.57 -5.96
C ILE A 297 16.95 11.62 -4.93
N TYR A 298 16.03 12.54 -4.64
CA TYR A 298 16.22 13.64 -3.70
C TYR A 298 15.47 13.33 -2.41
N TYR A 299 16.14 13.43 -1.28
CA TYR A 299 15.58 13.37 0.07
C TYR A 299 15.66 14.76 0.71
N PRO A 300 14.66 15.64 0.49
CA PRO A 300 14.75 17.06 0.81
C PRO A 300 15.00 17.35 2.29
N VAL A 301 14.49 16.53 3.21
CA VAL A 301 14.79 16.70 4.64
C VAL A 301 16.29 16.48 4.90
N MET A 302 16.88 15.45 4.30
CA MET A 302 18.29 15.17 4.46
C MET A 302 19.17 16.24 3.80
N SER A 303 18.86 16.63 2.56
CA SER A 303 19.67 17.60 1.81
C SER A 303 19.50 19.04 2.30
N GLU A 304 18.26 19.50 2.55
CA GLU A 304 17.96 20.91 2.81
C GLU A 304 17.87 21.24 4.30
N VAL A 305 17.37 20.33 5.14
CA VAL A 305 17.23 20.59 6.58
C VAL A 305 18.50 20.21 7.33
N TYR A 306 19.04 19.01 7.07
CA TYR A 306 20.28 18.55 7.71
C TYR A 306 21.54 18.97 6.94
N GLY A 307 21.40 19.45 5.70
CA GLY A 307 22.54 19.92 4.90
C GLY A 307 23.41 18.81 4.32
N ASP A 308 23.03 17.54 4.47
CA ASP A 308 23.82 16.40 3.99
C ASP A 308 23.40 16.04 2.56
N LYS A 309 24.13 16.58 1.58
CA LYS A 309 23.90 16.27 0.16
C LYS A 309 24.33 14.86 -0.24
N ASN A 310 25.27 14.25 0.49
CA ASN A 310 25.75 12.90 0.17
C ASN A 310 24.70 11.84 0.51
N LEU A 311 23.88 12.09 1.53
CA LEU A 311 22.74 11.24 1.87
C LEU A 311 21.43 11.77 1.27
N GLY A 312 21.37 13.06 0.95
CA GLY A 312 20.18 13.74 0.49
C GLY A 312 19.97 13.75 -1.03
N VAL A 313 21.01 13.50 -1.83
CA VAL A 313 20.92 13.48 -3.30
C VAL A 313 21.72 12.29 -3.82
N LEU A 314 21.02 11.24 -4.25
CA LEU A 314 21.63 9.99 -4.67
C LEU A 314 21.36 9.73 -6.14
N ASP A 315 22.31 9.11 -6.83
CA ASP A 315 22.07 8.60 -8.18
C ASP A 315 21.08 7.42 -8.11
N ILE A 316 20.16 7.41 -9.06
CA ILE A 316 19.26 6.27 -9.23
C ILE A 316 20.09 5.06 -9.68
N SER A 317 19.84 3.91 -9.05
CA SER A 317 20.58 2.69 -9.39
C SER A 317 20.41 2.35 -10.87
N PRO A 318 21.48 1.97 -11.60
CA PRO A 318 21.40 1.71 -13.04
C PRO A 318 20.45 0.58 -13.44
N ASP A 319 20.08 -0.29 -12.50
CA ASP A 319 19.12 -1.37 -12.74
C ASP A 319 17.66 -1.01 -12.42
N CYS A 320 17.40 0.24 -12.01
CA CYS A 320 16.04 0.76 -11.84
C CYS A 320 15.44 1.16 -13.21
N ILE A 321 14.24 0.67 -13.50
CA ILE A 321 13.52 0.97 -14.73
C ILE A 321 12.72 2.26 -14.56
N LYS A 322 12.98 3.24 -15.43
CA LYS A 322 12.28 4.53 -15.47
C LYS A 322 10.92 4.41 -16.16
N PHE A 323 9.88 4.95 -15.54
CA PHE A 323 8.62 5.28 -16.20
C PHE A 323 8.41 6.79 -16.23
N ASP A 324 8.12 7.34 -17.39
CA ASP A 324 7.79 8.75 -17.56
C ASP A 324 6.36 8.86 -18.08
N ILE A 325 5.49 9.48 -17.28
CA ILE A 325 4.07 9.71 -17.60
C ILE A 325 3.79 11.21 -17.83
N GLY A 326 4.83 12.00 -18.07
CA GLY A 326 4.73 13.45 -18.30
C GLY A 326 4.37 14.25 -17.06
N LEU A 327 4.73 13.77 -15.86
CA LEU A 327 4.56 14.57 -14.63
C LEU A 327 5.45 15.79 -14.69
N GLN A 328 4.88 16.95 -14.41
CA GLN A 328 5.63 18.17 -14.19
C GLN A 328 6.22 18.16 -12.77
N LYS A 329 7.42 18.72 -12.61
CA LYS A 329 8.14 18.76 -11.33
C LYS A 329 7.30 19.29 -10.16
N GLU A 330 6.55 20.36 -10.39
CA GLU A 330 5.72 21.02 -9.37
C GLU A 330 4.39 20.30 -9.10
N TYR A 331 3.99 19.37 -9.99
CA TYR A 331 2.70 18.69 -9.91
C TYR A 331 2.51 18.00 -8.56
N CYS A 332 3.52 17.21 -8.17
CA CYS A 332 3.43 16.40 -6.96
C CYS A 332 3.48 17.24 -5.68
N GLN A 333 4.23 18.35 -5.71
CA GLN A 333 4.31 19.29 -4.60
C GLN A 333 2.96 19.98 -4.38
N ASN A 334 2.32 20.44 -5.46
CA ASN A 334 0.98 21.02 -5.41
C ASN A 334 -0.05 20.03 -4.90
N TYR A 335 0.01 18.77 -5.34
CA TYR A 335 -0.85 17.71 -4.82
C TYR A 335 -0.64 17.50 -3.31
N ALA A 336 0.62 17.38 -2.86
CA ALA A 336 0.94 17.18 -1.45
C ALA A 336 0.44 18.35 -0.59
N LEU A 337 0.70 19.59 -1.00
CA LEU A 337 0.23 20.80 -0.33
C LEU A 337 -1.30 20.82 -0.19
N LYS A 338 -2.02 20.51 -1.28
CA LYS A 338 -3.49 20.55 -1.30
C LYS A 338 -4.13 19.42 -0.50
N ASN A 339 -3.61 18.20 -0.61
CA ASN A 339 -4.32 16.99 -0.16
C ASN A 339 -3.73 16.32 1.09
N LEU A 340 -2.43 16.51 1.35
CA LEU A 340 -1.72 15.83 2.43
C LEU A 340 -1.40 16.75 3.61
N THR A 341 -1.39 18.07 3.40
CA THR A 341 -1.22 19.04 4.50
C THR A 341 -2.56 19.50 5.09
N PHE A 342 -2.49 20.13 6.25
CA PHE A 342 -3.66 20.78 6.85
C PHE A 342 -3.92 22.19 6.28
N LEU A 343 -3.04 22.71 5.41
CA LEU A 343 -3.10 24.11 4.94
C LEU A 343 -4.39 24.40 4.20
N SER A 344 -4.83 23.50 3.32
CA SER A 344 -6.11 23.62 2.59
C SER A 344 -7.36 23.48 3.48
N ARG A 345 -7.18 22.98 4.71
CA ARG A 345 -8.26 22.79 5.71
C ARG A 345 -8.14 23.78 6.87
N MET A 346 -7.14 24.67 6.84
CA MET A 346 -6.86 25.59 7.92
C MET A 346 -8.01 26.60 8.03
N PRO A 347 -8.60 26.83 9.22
CA PRO A 347 -9.60 27.88 9.43
C PRO A 347 -9.13 29.25 8.97
N GLU A 348 -10.05 30.09 8.49
CA GLU A 348 -9.72 31.42 7.94
C GLU A 348 -8.95 32.30 8.93
N GLN A 349 -9.30 32.24 10.22
CA GLN A 349 -8.61 32.99 11.27
C GLN A 349 -7.14 32.59 11.38
N LEU A 350 -6.83 31.30 11.29
CA LEU A 350 -5.46 30.80 11.31
C LEU A 350 -4.72 31.14 10.02
N ARG A 351 -5.39 31.13 8.86
CA ARG A 351 -4.77 31.57 7.60
C ARG A 351 -4.37 33.04 7.65
N LYS A 352 -5.25 33.90 8.18
CA LYS A 352 -4.97 35.32 8.43
C LYS A 352 -3.78 35.49 9.38
N LEU A 353 -3.74 34.72 10.47
CA LEU A 353 -2.63 34.77 11.43
C LEU A 353 -1.27 34.42 10.79
N HIS A 354 -1.25 33.44 9.89
CA HIS A 354 -0.03 32.96 9.23
C HIS A 354 0.25 33.60 7.86
N ASN A 355 -0.51 34.62 7.44
CA ASN A 355 -0.40 35.27 6.13
C ASN A 355 -0.45 34.30 4.94
N ILE A 356 -1.28 33.25 5.03
CA ILE A 356 -1.41 32.24 3.97
C ILE A 356 -2.44 32.70 2.93
N SER A 357 -2.04 32.76 1.65
CA SER A 357 -2.92 33.12 0.53
C SER A 357 -4.13 32.19 0.42
N ASN A 358 -5.30 32.76 0.09
CA ASN A 358 -6.53 32.00 -0.16
C ASN A 358 -6.45 31.16 -1.45
N GLU A 359 -5.51 31.43 -2.36
CA GLU A 359 -5.34 30.68 -3.62
C GLU A 359 -4.97 29.21 -3.39
N LEU A 360 -4.29 28.89 -2.29
CA LEU A 360 -3.97 27.52 -1.87
C LEU A 360 -5.22 26.69 -1.48
N CYS A 361 -6.40 27.32 -1.41
CA CYS A 361 -7.64 26.72 -0.92
C CYS A 361 -8.76 26.63 -1.99
N ILE A 362 -8.53 27.08 -3.22
CA ILE A 362 -9.57 27.07 -4.28
C ILE A 362 -9.61 25.68 -4.94
N ASN A 363 -10.83 25.14 -5.15
CA ASN A 363 -11.20 23.80 -5.61
C ASN A 363 -11.35 22.72 -4.52
N GLN A 364 -12.34 22.90 -3.63
CA GLN A 364 -13.08 21.80 -3.01
C GLN A 364 -14.45 21.64 -3.67
#